data_AF-A7TI01-F1
#
_entry.id   AF-A7TI01-F1
#
_cell.length_a   1.000
_cell.length_b   1.000
_cell.length_c   1.000
_cell.angle_alpha   90.00
_cell.angle_beta   90.00
_cell.angle_gamma   90.00
#
_symmetry.space_group_name_H-M   'P 1'
#
loop_
_entity.id
_entity.type
_entity.pdbx_description
1 polymer ?
#
loop_
_entity_poly.entity_id
_entity_poly.type
_entity_poly.pdbx_seq_one_letter_code
_entity_poly.pdbx_strand_id
1 'polypeptide(L)'
;MGFVAVGYPSRTNKRMKRIKDSNKKICTYNNNITEKNSNSSKQNAKRQKIENTEKVEMKIRYDGFNDLPPEIIEQIFVYSRIGNDFLTLNSYISSCIKPSFSLFKSIIWARYIISTNDSEKNLIISTNLFNNSRLSEFFIENLDIYLPKIKNFAYPEPFENIKSGNITDYPDHEEKIFFTDSVIKNFRLLNNHGSSFPPLLSFFKIQNPSDVLVSLIEWYFQESHNYSIDEFFSTLQVIWNIEENNVESVEPLLTIIRLLFTDGRIQNNLISILTGNSDYFKSSSHEQMKLALIERYIIEFHSSSDMVTAHLSDSYIWNLLNEISNIKLIDLFTKHGATPAFDQFF
;
A
#
# COMPACT_ATOMS: atom_id res chain seq x y z
N MET A 1 20.85 43.48 14.27
CA MET A 1 19.93 43.54 13.11
C MET A 1 20.73 44.03 11.91
N GLY A 2 21.01 43.18 10.94
CA GLY A 2 21.75 43.55 9.73
C GLY A 2 21.05 42.94 8.52
N PHE A 3 20.61 43.78 7.58
CA PHE A 3 19.97 43.35 6.33
C PHE A 3 21.05 43.03 5.29
N VAL A 4 20.98 41.84 4.69
CA VAL A 4 21.80 41.45 3.54
C VAL A 4 21.18 42.06 2.29
N ALA A 5 21.94 42.93 1.61
CA ALA A 5 21.55 43.52 0.33
C ALA A 5 21.66 42.48 -0.80
N VAL A 6 20.57 42.27 -1.53
CA VAL A 6 20.50 41.43 -2.72
C VAL A 6 21.38 42.03 -3.83
N GLY A 7 22.36 41.28 -4.30
CA GLY A 7 23.34 41.71 -5.28
C GLY A 7 22.74 42.12 -6.62
N TYR A 8 23.30 43.18 -7.21
CA TYR A 8 22.99 43.65 -8.55
C TYR A 8 23.34 42.58 -9.61
N PRO A 9 22.45 42.30 -10.58
CA PRO A 9 22.76 41.39 -11.68
C PRO A 9 23.78 42.04 -12.63
N SER A 10 24.89 41.34 -12.88
CA SER A 10 25.92 41.74 -13.85
C SER A 10 25.39 41.66 -15.29
N ARG A 11 25.90 42.56 -16.14
CA ARG A 11 25.34 42.97 -17.45
C ARG A 11 25.34 41.93 -18.58
N THR A 12 25.64 40.66 -18.33
CA THR A 12 25.72 39.62 -19.39
C THR A 12 24.40 38.89 -19.66
N ASN A 13 23.37 39.01 -18.82
CA ASN A 13 22.09 38.32 -19.00
C ASN A 13 21.00 39.09 -19.78
N LYS A 14 21.35 40.18 -20.47
CA LYS A 14 20.38 40.98 -21.25
C LYS A 14 19.92 40.37 -22.59
N ARG A 15 20.31 39.13 -22.91
CA ARG A 15 19.87 38.40 -24.12
C ARG A 15 19.20 37.06 -23.84
N MET A 16 18.53 36.91 -22.70
CA MET A 16 17.59 35.80 -22.52
C MET A 16 16.32 36.12 -23.31
N LYS A 17 16.21 35.55 -24.53
CA LYS A 17 14.94 35.53 -25.27
C LYS A 17 13.90 34.91 -24.34
N ARG A 18 12.80 35.64 -24.09
CA ARG A 18 11.60 35.10 -23.45
C ARG A 18 11.18 33.85 -24.22
N ILE A 19 11.49 32.67 -23.69
CA ILE A 19 10.87 31.43 -24.13
C ILE A 19 9.42 31.58 -23.69
N LYS A 20 8.53 31.78 -24.66
CA LYS A 20 7.09 31.75 -24.43
C LYS A 20 6.75 30.37 -23.85
N ASP A 21 6.03 30.37 -22.74
CA ASP A 21 5.41 29.21 -22.10
C ASP A 21 4.41 28.52 -23.03
N SER A 22 4.91 27.84 -24.06
CA SER A 22 4.09 27.00 -24.92
C SER A 22 4.86 25.72 -25.21
N ASN A 23 4.32 24.61 -24.68
CA ASN A 23 4.67 23.22 -24.96
C ASN A 23 5.81 22.61 -24.13
N LYS A 24 5.76 22.72 -22.80
CA LYS A 24 6.28 21.60 -21.98
C LYS A 24 5.35 20.41 -22.19
N LYS A 25 5.72 19.53 -23.13
CA LYS A 25 5.13 18.19 -23.21
C LYS A 25 5.42 17.50 -21.89
N ILE A 26 4.39 17.32 -21.08
CA ILE A 26 4.42 16.37 -19.98
C ILE A 26 4.70 15.02 -20.64
N CYS A 27 5.85 14.41 -20.34
CA CYS A 27 6.12 13.04 -20.74
C CYS A 27 5.26 12.11 -19.87
N THR A 28 3.97 12.01 -20.19
CA THR A 28 3.13 10.91 -19.72
C THR A 28 3.54 9.65 -20.47
N TYR A 29 3.96 8.62 -19.74
CA TYR A 29 4.22 7.30 -20.29
C TYR A 29 2.89 6.73 -20.80
N ASN A 30 2.70 6.74 -22.13
CA ASN A 30 1.63 5.99 -22.78
C ASN A 30 2.20 4.61 -23.13
N ASN A 31 1.69 3.57 -22.46
CA ASN A 31 2.02 2.16 -22.73
C ASN A 31 1.36 1.71 -24.03
N ASN A 32 1.90 2.10 -25.19
CA ASN A 32 1.60 1.48 -26.48
C ASN A 32 2.81 1.64 -27.41
N ILE A 33 3.75 0.69 -27.31
CA ILE A 33 4.88 0.57 -28.25
C ILE A 33 4.41 -0.30 -29.41
N THR A 34 4.08 0.32 -30.54
CA THR A 34 4.14 -0.35 -31.85
C THR A 34 5.50 -0.05 -32.48
N GLU A 35 6.25 -1.12 -32.71
CA GLU A 35 7.50 -1.18 -33.44
C GLU A 35 7.39 -0.48 -34.81
N LYS A 36 8.35 0.40 -35.12
CA LYS A 36 8.78 0.62 -36.51
C LYS A 36 10.29 0.83 -36.59
N ASN A 37 10.92 -0.19 -37.16
CA ASN A 37 12.24 -0.19 -37.76
C ASN A 37 12.47 1.01 -38.69
N SER A 38 13.67 1.58 -38.66
CA SER A 38 14.40 1.87 -39.90
C SER A 38 15.90 1.96 -39.67
N ASN A 39 16.59 1.01 -40.28
CA ASN A 39 18.01 1.03 -40.57
C ASN A 39 18.33 2.23 -41.47
N SER A 40 19.43 2.93 -41.19
CA SER A 40 20.25 3.49 -42.26
C SER A 40 21.72 3.49 -41.88
N SER A 41 22.48 3.00 -42.84
CA SER A 41 23.87 2.60 -42.82
C SER A 41 24.84 3.74 -43.10
N LYS A 42 26.01 3.65 -42.45
CA LYS A 42 27.38 3.85 -42.98
C LYS A 42 27.59 4.94 -44.04
N GLN A 43 28.54 5.85 -43.78
CA GLN A 43 29.75 5.98 -44.61
C GLN A 43 30.84 6.87 -43.97
N ASN A 44 31.99 6.23 -43.72
CA ASN A 44 33.36 6.66 -44.01
C ASN A 44 33.83 8.11 -43.74
N ALA A 45 34.74 8.24 -42.76
CA ALA A 45 36.01 8.93 -42.97
C ALA A 45 37.10 8.32 -42.08
N LYS A 46 37.95 7.48 -42.69
CA LYS A 46 39.23 6.97 -42.17
C LYS A 46 40.31 7.97 -42.56
N ARG A 47 41.19 8.44 -41.65
CA ARG A 47 42.60 8.00 -41.53
C ARG A 47 43.52 8.99 -40.78
N GLN A 48 44.46 8.34 -40.05
CA GLN A 48 45.81 8.74 -39.63
C GLN A 48 45.90 9.54 -38.32
N LYS A 49 46.23 8.85 -37.21
CA LYS A 49 47.57 8.43 -36.72
C LYS A 49 48.29 9.59 -36.03
N ILE A 50 48.57 9.45 -34.74
CA ILE A 50 49.92 9.36 -34.16
C ILE A 50 49.78 9.21 -32.63
N GLU A 51 50.54 8.27 -32.10
CA GLU A 51 50.74 8.00 -30.69
C GLU A 51 51.26 9.24 -29.96
N ASN A 52 50.69 9.52 -28.79
CA ASN A 52 51.43 10.07 -27.66
C ASN A 52 50.67 9.69 -26.39
N THR A 53 51.16 8.63 -25.76
CA THR A 53 50.83 8.24 -24.40
C THR A 53 51.47 9.22 -23.43
N GLU A 54 50.80 10.35 -23.19
CA GLU A 54 50.93 11.06 -21.93
C GLU A 54 49.64 10.83 -21.16
N LYS A 55 49.78 10.16 -20.01
CA LYS A 55 48.73 10.04 -19.00
C LYS A 55 48.46 11.44 -18.44
N VAL A 56 47.71 12.23 -19.20
CA VAL A 56 47.02 13.39 -18.65
C VAL A 56 45.91 12.80 -17.80
N GLU A 57 46.10 12.82 -16.48
CA GLU A 57 45.00 12.73 -15.54
C GLU A 57 44.00 13.82 -15.93
N MET A 58 43.00 13.44 -16.71
CA MET A 58 41.88 14.31 -17.04
C MET A 58 41.21 14.64 -15.70
N LYS A 59 41.52 15.82 -15.17
CA LYS A 59 40.65 16.47 -14.19
C LYS A 59 39.31 16.67 -14.88
N ILE A 60 38.43 15.70 -14.73
CA ILE A 60 37.03 15.78 -15.13
C ILE A 60 36.47 16.98 -14.37
N ARG A 61 36.29 18.10 -15.08
CA ARG A 61 35.55 19.23 -14.56
C ARG A 61 34.08 18.87 -14.75
N TYR A 62 33.42 18.51 -13.65
CA TYR A 62 31.98 18.37 -13.60
C TYR A 62 31.40 19.79 -13.59
N ASP A 63 31.05 20.32 -14.76
CA ASP A 63 30.59 21.70 -14.92
C ASP A 63 29.07 21.83 -14.66
N GLY A 64 28.34 20.71 -14.51
CA GLY A 64 26.95 20.71 -14.05
C GLY A 64 26.45 19.37 -13.50
N PHE A 65 25.23 19.40 -12.94
CA PHE A 65 24.56 18.22 -12.36
C PHE A 65 24.38 17.06 -13.36
N ASN A 66 24.39 17.35 -14.66
CA ASN A 66 24.25 16.35 -15.73
C ASN A 66 25.55 15.60 -16.03
N ASP A 67 26.70 16.07 -15.53
CA ASP A 67 27.99 15.39 -15.73
C ASP A 67 28.26 14.37 -14.61
N LEU A 68 27.43 14.35 -13.58
CA LEU A 68 27.53 13.39 -12.48
C LEU A 68 27.19 11.98 -12.97
N PRO A 69 27.93 10.96 -12.51
CA PRO A 69 27.56 9.56 -12.72
C PRO A 69 26.11 9.29 -12.27
N PRO A 70 25.37 8.42 -12.98
CA PRO A 70 24.00 8.05 -12.62
C PRO A 70 23.84 7.62 -11.16
N GLU A 71 24.82 6.90 -10.62
CA GLU A 71 24.82 6.39 -9.25
C GLU A 71 24.85 7.54 -8.22
N ILE A 72 25.60 8.61 -8.52
CA ILE A 72 25.68 9.79 -7.66
C ILE A 72 24.36 10.57 -7.73
N ILE A 73 23.75 10.68 -8.92
CA ILE A 73 22.44 11.32 -9.10
C ILE A 73 21.36 10.56 -8.33
N GLU A 74 21.35 9.23 -8.39
CA GLU A 74 20.45 8.38 -7.62
C GLU A 74 20.63 8.57 -6.11
N GLN A 75 21.87 8.60 -5.62
CA GLN A 75 22.15 8.86 -4.20
C GLN A 75 21.67 10.24 -3.76
N ILE A 76 21.94 11.29 -4.55
CA ILE A 76 21.45 12.64 -4.26
C ILE A 76 19.91 12.64 -4.21
N PHE A 77 19.25 11.96 -5.15
CA PHE A 77 17.80 11.81 -5.11
C PHE A 77 17.32 11.12 -3.82
N VAL A 78 17.94 9.99 -3.45
CA VAL A 78 17.62 9.24 -2.23
C VAL A 78 17.70 10.13 -0.99
N TYR A 79 18.79 10.90 -0.81
CA TYR A 79 19.01 11.72 0.39
C TYR A 79 18.30 13.07 0.39
N SER A 80 18.03 13.65 -0.77
CA SER A 80 17.46 15.00 -0.86
C SER A 80 16.07 15.14 -0.25
N ARG A 81 15.32 14.03 -0.05
CA ARG A 81 13.91 14.00 0.36
C ARG A 81 12.96 14.80 -0.56
N ILE A 82 13.47 15.39 -1.64
CA ILE A 82 12.69 16.13 -2.64
C ILE A 82 11.89 15.07 -3.41
N GLY A 83 10.56 15.22 -3.41
CA GLY A 83 9.63 14.24 -3.98
C GLY A 83 9.67 14.21 -5.51
N ASN A 84 8.49 14.23 -6.13
CA ASN A 84 8.35 14.12 -7.59
C ASN A 84 8.97 15.29 -8.38
N ASP A 85 9.36 16.38 -7.70
CA ASP A 85 9.91 17.57 -8.35
C ASP A 85 11.22 17.29 -9.09
N PHE A 86 12.00 16.31 -8.63
CA PHE A 86 13.26 15.91 -9.28
C PHE A 86 13.06 15.30 -10.68
N LEU A 87 11.90 14.70 -10.93
CA LEU A 87 11.55 14.10 -12.23
C LEU A 87 11.23 15.14 -13.30
N THR A 88 10.99 16.40 -12.90
CA THR A 88 10.60 17.48 -13.81
C THR A 88 11.78 18.31 -14.35
N LEU A 89 13.00 18.06 -13.84
CA LEU A 89 14.15 18.91 -14.08
C LEU A 89 14.83 18.64 -15.44
N ASN A 90 15.07 17.38 -15.80
CA ASN A 90 15.78 17.01 -17.03
C ASN A 90 15.46 15.56 -17.44
N SER A 91 15.40 15.29 -18.76
CA SER A 91 15.24 13.94 -19.31
C SER A 91 16.39 13.00 -18.92
N TYR A 92 17.61 13.51 -18.78
CA TYR A 92 18.74 12.72 -18.29
C TYR A 92 18.54 12.27 -16.84
N ILE A 93 18.21 13.21 -15.95
CA ILE A 93 17.91 12.94 -14.53
C ILE A 93 16.71 11.99 -14.42
N SER A 94 15.65 12.20 -15.20
CA SER A 94 14.50 11.30 -15.25
C SER A 94 14.87 9.90 -15.75
N SER A 95 15.88 9.77 -16.61
CA SER A 95 16.36 8.46 -17.07
C SER A 95 17.16 7.71 -16.02
N CYS A 96 17.88 8.43 -15.15
CA CYS A 96 18.59 7.87 -14.00
C CYS A 96 17.64 7.47 -12.87
N ILE A 97 16.60 8.28 -12.58
CA ILE A 97 15.63 8.02 -11.50
C ILE A 97 14.47 7.13 -12.01
N LYS A 98 14.77 6.17 -12.89
CA LYS A 98 13.76 5.17 -13.28
C LYS A 98 13.53 4.22 -12.09
N PRO A 99 12.27 3.84 -11.80
CA PRO A 99 11.98 2.83 -10.80
C PRO A 99 12.77 1.56 -11.10
N SER A 100 13.72 1.23 -10.23
CA SER A 100 14.59 0.07 -10.33
C SER A 100 14.69 -0.57 -8.95
N PHE A 101 15.04 -1.86 -8.92
CA PHE A 101 15.21 -2.58 -7.67
C PHE A 101 16.28 -1.92 -6.76
N SER A 102 17.42 -1.50 -7.34
CA SER A 102 18.49 -0.86 -6.57
C SER A 102 18.06 0.47 -5.98
N LEU A 103 17.29 1.27 -6.75
CA LEU A 103 16.80 2.56 -6.31
C LEU A 103 15.78 2.42 -5.20
N PHE A 104 14.77 1.55 -5.35
CA PHE A 104 13.79 1.30 -4.29
C PHE A 104 14.41 0.76 -3.02
N LYS A 105 15.33 -0.21 -3.14
CA LYS A 105 16.10 -0.70 -2.01
C LYS A 105 16.85 0.45 -1.31
N SER A 106 17.54 1.29 -2.07
CA SER A 106 18.29 2.43 -1.51
C SER A 106 17.38 3.46 -0.83
N ILE A 107 16.22 3.75 -1.41
CA ILE A 107 15.20 4.64 -0.81
C ILE A 107 14.69 4.06 0.50
N ILE A 108 14.30 2.78 0.52
CA ILE A 108 13.78 2.11 1.71
C ILE A 108 14.81 2.14 2.83
N TRP A 109 16.04 1.70 2.52
CA TRP A 109 17.13 1.67 3.48
C TRP A 109 17.50 3.05 4.03
N ALA A 110 17.59 4.07 3.17
CA ALA A 110 18.02 5.39 3.62
C ALA A 110 16.92 6.17 4.34
N ARG A 111 15.65 5.96 3.97
CA ARG A 111 14.53 6.78 4.47
C ARG A 111 13.73 6.10 5.56
N TYR A 112 13.46 4.80 5.46
CA TYR A 112 12.48 4.11 6.28
C TYR A 112 13.08 3.03 7.18
N ILE A 113 14.37 2.73 7.08
CA ILE A 113 15.04 1.74 7.92
C ILE A 113 16.11 2.42 8.78
N ILE A 114 16.19 2.02 10.05
CA ILE A 114 17.29 2.35 10.96
C ILE A 114 17.87 1.03 11.49
N SER A 115 19.20 0.91 11.49
CA SER A 115 19.89 -0.19 12.17
C SER A 115 20.28 0.27 13.56
N THR A 116 19.77 -0.37 14.62
CA THR A 116 20.06 0.05 16.00
C THR A 116 21.44 -0.38 16.49
N ASN A 117 22.00 -1.43 15.87
CA ASN A 117 23.34 -1.95 16.15
C ASN A 117 24.14 -2.05 14.84
N ASP A 118 25.47 -2.13 14.93
CA ASP A 118 26.36 -2.45 13.78
C ASP A 118 26.08 -3.84 13.17
N SER A 119 25.20 -4.64 13.78
CA SER A 119 24.68 -5.87 13.21
C SER A 119 23.41 -5.60 12.39
N GLU A 120 23.40 -6.02 11.13
CA GLU A 120 22.26 -5.94 10.20
C GLU A 120 20.99 -6.70 10.65
N LYS A 121 20.92 -7.16 11.91
CA LYS A 121 19.87 -8.05 12.42
C LYS A 121 18.78 -7.34 13.22
N ASN A 122 18.93 -6.03 13.49
CA ASN A 122 17.98 -5.25 14.30
C ASN A 122 17.51 -4.01 13.54
N LEU A 123 16.63 -4.21 12.57
CA LEU A 123 16.07 -3.15 11.75
C LEU A 123 14.80 -2.60 12.41
N ILE A 124 14.75 -1.27 12.58
CA ILE A 124 13.53 -0.53 12.88
C ILE A 124 12.98 0.04 11.58
N ILE A 125 11.71 -0.24 11.29
CA ILE A 125 11.05 0.23 10.06
C ILE A 125 10.01 1.30 10.38
N SER A 126 10.06 2.42 9.67
CA SER A 126 9.04 3.46 9.77
C SER A 126 7.72 3.02 9.15
N THR A 127 6.62 3.20 9.89
CA THR A 127 5.24 2.99 9.39
C THR A 127 4.89 3.89 8.21
N ASN A 128 5.57 5.04 8.02
CA ASN A 128 5.40 5.88 6.84
C ASN A 128 5.73 5.17 5.52
N LEU A 129 6.43 4.04 5.56
CA LEU A 129 6.67 3.20 4.39
C LEU A 129 5.35 2.78 3.72
N PHE A 130 4.30 2.58 4.53
CA PHE A 130 2.97 2.21 4.06
C PHE A 130 2.19 3.39 3.45
N ASN A 131 2.66 4.64 3.56
CA ASN A 131 1.98 5.77 2.91
C ASN A 131 2.24 5.84 1.40
N ASN A 132 3.26 5.12 0.89
CA ASN A 132 3.59 5.10 -0.53
C ASN A 132 3.39 3.70 -1.09
N SER A 133 2.28 3.50 -1.82
CA SER A 133 1.86 2.19 -2.34
C SER A 133 2.96 1.45 -3.10
N ARG A 134 3.78 2.12 -3.92
CA ARG A 134 4.87 1.48 -4.68
C ARG A 134 6.02 1.01 -3.80
N LEU A 135 6.36 1.78 -2.77
CA LEU A 135 7.40 1.38 -1.81
C LEU A 135 6.89 0.26 -0.90
N SER A 136 5.63 0.32 -0.51
CA SER A 136 4.96 -0.74 0.24
C SER A 136 4.94 -2.03 -0.56
N GLU A 137 4.54 -1.97 -1.83
CA GLU A 137 4.49 -3.12 -2.75
C GLU A 137 5.87 -3.76 -2.87
N PHE A 138 6.89 -2.97 -3.20
CA PHE A 138 8.26 -3.45 -3.27
C PHE A 138 8.75 -4.06 -1.94
N PHE A 139 8.42 -3.44 -0.80
CA PHE A 139 8.80 -3.96 0.51
C PHE A 139 8.16 -5.32 0.79
N ILE A 140 6.87 -5.46 0.47
CA ILE A 140 6.10 -6.68 0.71
C ILE A 140 6.53 -7.80 -0.25
N GLU A 141 6.80 -7.49 -1.52
CA GLU A 141 7.35 -8.46 -2.49
C GLU A 141 8.70 -9.05 -2.03
N ASN A 142 9.44 -8.30 -1.22
CA ASN A 142 10.76 -8.68 -0.73
C ASN A 142 10.76 -8.96 0.78
N LEU A 143 9.59 -9.20 1.36
CA LEU A 143 9.42 -9.30 2.81
C LEU A 143 10.30 -10.40 3.41
N ASP A 144 10.47 -11.52 2.73
CA ASP A 144 11.30 -12.65 3.18
C ASP A 144 12.77 -12.25 3.44
N ILE A 145 13.27 -11.22 2.74
CA ILE A 145 14.63 -10.69 2.93
C ILE A 145 14.69 -9.82 4.18
N TYR A 146 13.64 -9.05 4.45
CA TYR A 146 13.60 -8.09 5.56
C TYR A 146 13.17 -8.75 6.86
N LEU A 147 12.16 -9.60 6.84
CA LEU A 147 11.47 -10.14 8.02
C LEU A 147 12.42 -10.74 9.07
N PRO A 148 13.44 -11.56 8.72
CA PRO A 148 14.38 -12.09 9.71
C PRO A 148 15.26 -11.04 10.40
N LYS A 149 15.30 -9.82 9.84
CA LYS A 149 16.08 -8.68 10.33
C LYS A 149 15.22 -7.62 11.01
N ILE A 150 13.89 -7.68 10.91
CA ILE A 150 13.00 -6.69 11.53
C ILE A 150 12.96 -6.94 13.04
N LYS A 151 13.34 -5.92 13.81
CA LYS A 151 13.17 -5.91 15.26
C LYS A 151 11.82 -5.31 15.65
N ASN A 152 11.48 -4.14 15.12
CA ASN A 152 10.20 -3.49 15.38
C ASN A 152 9.84 -2.51 14.24
N PHE A 153 8.59 -2.04 14.22
CA PHE A 153 8.20 -0.86 13.47
C PHE A 153 8.34 0.40 14.37
N ALA A 154 8.19 1.59 13.81
CA ALA A 154 8.09 2.84 14.56
C ALA A 154 7.14 3.84 13.88
N TYR A 155 6.43 4.64 14.70
CA TYR A 155 5.69 5.80 14.22
C TYR A 155 6.63 6.89 13.69
N PRO A 156 6.13 7.82 12.84
CA PRO A 156 6.97 8.82 12.18
C PRO A 156 7.80 9.69 13.13
N GLU A 157 7.18 10.19 14.20
CA GLU A 157 7.84 11.05 15.17
C GLU A 157 8.93 10.31 15.96
N PRO A 158 8.65 9.16 16.61
CA PRO A 158 9.71 8.34 17.21
C PRO A 158 10.81 7.96 16.23
N PHE A 159 10.46 7.60 14.99
CA PHE A 159 11.43 7.20 13.98
C PHE A 159 12.42 8.31 13.63
N GLU A 160 11.96 9.55 13.41
CA GLU A 160 12.87 10.67 13.14
C GLU A 160 13.69 11.06 14.38
N ASN A 161 13.13 10.94 15.58
CA ASN A 161 13.89 11.17 16.82
C ASN A 161 15.07 10.20 16.95
N ILE A 162 14.83 8.90 16.73
CA ILE A 162 15.88 7.86 16.71
C ILE A 162 16.93 8.19 15.64
N LYS A 163 16.49 8.53 14.43
CA LYS A 163 17.37 8.85 13.30
C LYS A 163 18.27 10.05 13.57
N SER A 164 17.77 11.02 14.34
CA SER A 164 18.51 12.23 14.71
C SER A 164 19.48 12.04 15.88
N GLY A 165 19.50 10.87 16.52
CA GLY A 165 20.34 10.59 17.68
C GLY A 165 19.81 11.19 19.00
N ASN A 166 18.58 11.72 19.00
CA ASN A 166 17.91 12.22 20.19
C ASN A 166 17.26 11.04 20.95
N ILE A 167 18.11 10.22 21.56
CA ILE A 167 17.73 9.01 22.30
C ILE A 167 17.45 9.41 23.75
N THR A 168 16.31 10.02 24.03
CA THR A 168 15.81 10.10 25.42
C THR A 168 14.64 9.16 25.68
N ASP A 169 13.90 8.77 24.64
CA ASP A 169 12.73 7.90 24.77
C ASP A 169 12.66 6.95 23.58
N TYR A 170 13.62 6.03 23.45
CA TYR A 170 13.27 4.76 22.82
C TYR A 170 12.77 3.89 23.96
N PRO A 171 11.46 3.72 24.13
CA PRO A 171 11.01 2.76 25.09
C PRO A 171 11.61 1.42 24.67
N ASP A 172 12.22 0.68 25.60
CA ASP A 172 12.62 -0.72 25.42
C ASP A 172 11.41 -1.65 25.16
N HIS A 173 10.31 -1.10 24.69
CA HIS A 173 9.07 -1.78 24.54
C HIS A 173 9.12 -2.59 23.24
N GLU A 174 9.13 -3.90 23.43
CA GLU A 174 8.57 -4.93 22.55
C GLU A 174 7.07 -4.68 22.25
N GLU A 175 6.58 -3.45 22.44
CA GLU A 175 5.20 -3.07 22.16
C GLU A 175 5.01 -3.05 20.65
N LYS A 176 4.13 -3.96 20.23
CA LYS A 176 3.56 -4.00 18.90
C LYS A 176 2.88 -2.67 18.58
N ILE A 177 2.99 -2.24 17.34
CA ILE A 177 2.42 -0.96 16.87
C ILE A 177 0.96 -1.11 16.50
N PHE A 178 0.15 -0.08 16.74
CA PHE A 178 -1.24 -0.15 16.34
C PHE A 178 -1.39 -0.29 14.82
N PHE A 179 -2.27 -1.19 14.41
CA PHE A 179 -2.69 -1.34 13.04
C PHE A 179 -3.39 -0.05 12.59
N THR A 180 -2.82 0.64 11.59
CA THR A 180 -3.30 1.96 11.12
C THR A 180 -4.04 1.85 9.79
N ASP A 181 -4.89 2.83 9.48
CA ASP A 181 -5.59 2.93 8.19
C ASP A 181 -4.66 2.89 6.98
N SER A 182 -3.43 3.41 7.10
CA SER A 182 -2.41 3.30 6.04
C SER A 182 -2.01 1.85 5.77
N VAL A 183 -1.97 1.01 6.80
CA VAL A 183 -1.70 -0.42 6.64
C VAL A 183 -2.91 -1.13 6.04
N ILE A 184 -4.13 -0.78 6.48
CA ILE A 184 -5.40 -1.29 5.92
C ILE A 184 -5.54 -0.96 4.42
N LYS A 185 -5.25 0.28 4.02
CA LYS A 185 -5.33 0.70 2.60
C LYS A 185 -4.37 -0.06 1.69
N ASN A 186 -3.24 -0.52 2.23
CA ASN A 186 -2.27 -1.33 1.50
C ASN A 186 -2.38 -2.83 1.82
N PHE A 187 -3.43 -3.24 2.54
CA PHE A 187 -3.70 -4.63 2.87
C PHE A 187 -3.84 -5.51 1.62
N ARG A 188 -4.31 -4.91 0.52
CA ARG A 188 -4.20 -5.44 -0.85
C ARG A 188 -2.87 -6.14 -1.14
N LEU A 189 -1.78 -5.42 -0.90
CA LEU A 189 -0.43 -5.88 -1.21
C LEU A 189 -0.01 -6.99 -0.26
N LEU A 190 -0.45 -6.89 0.98
CA LEU A 190 -0.17 -7.85 2.04
C LEU A 190 -0.86 -9.20 1.79
N ASN A 191 -2.11 -9.20 1.33
CA ASN A 191 -2.88 -10.43 1.08
C ASN A 191 -2.36 -11.23 -0.13
N ASN A 192 -1.82 -10.55 -1.15
CA ASN A 192 -1.25 -11.22 -2.33
C ASN A 192 -0.03 -12.11 -1.99
N HIS A 193 0.61 -11.90 -0.84
CA HIS A 193 1.79 -12.64 -0.39
C HIS A 193 1.47 -13.56 0.79
N GLY A 194 0.36 -14.32 0.70
CA GLY A 194 -0.33 -15.03 1.79
C GLY A 194 0.52 -15.77 2.84
N SER A 195 1.70 -16.32 2.51
CA SER A 195 2.57 -16.97 3.50
C SER A 195 3.38 -16.00 4.36
N SER A 196 3.69 -14.82 3.85
CA SER A 196 4.62 -13.86 4.47
C SER A 196 3.89 -12.82 5.32
N PHE A 197 2.56 -12.75 5.21
CA PHE A 197 1.74 -11.78 5.95
C PHE A 197 1.50 -12.11 7.44
N PRO A 198 1.15 -13.36 7.84
CA PRO A 198 0.95 -13.68 9.26
C PRO A 198 2.18 -13.36 10.14
N PRO A 199 3.43 -13.64 9.70
CA PRO A 199 4.61 -13.22 10.45
C PRO A 199 4.74 -11.70 10.60
N LEU A 200 4.34 -10.90 9.60
CA LEU A 200 4.37 -9.44 9.68
C LEU A 200 3.39 -8.89 10.73
N LEU A 201 2.24 -9.54 10.87
CA LEU A 201 1.21 -9.16 11.84
C LEU A 201 1.66 -9.32 13.29
N SER A 202 2.67 -10.15 13.56
CA SER A 202 3.26 -10.27 14.90
C SER A 202 3.82 -8.96 15.44
N PHE A 203 4.15 -8.01 14.57
CA PHE A 203 4.64 -6.67 14.94
C PHE A 203 3.53 -5.65 15.19
N PHE A 204 2.26 -5.99 14.96
CA PHE A 204 1.13 -5.08 15.09
C PHE A 204 0.14 -5.50 16.18
N LYS A 205 -0.35 -4.52 16.93
CA LYS A 205 -1.46 -4.66 17.87
C LYS A 205 -2.73 -4.15 17.21
N ILE A 206 -3.82 -4.89 17.34
CA ILE A 206 -5.11 -4.46 16.82
C ILE A 206 -5.95 -3.99 18.00
N GLN A 207 -6.15 -2.66 18.12
CA GLN A 207 -6.88 -2.10 19.26
C GLN A 207 -8.37 -2.48 19.21
N ASN A 208 -9.00 -2.35 18.04
CA ASN A 208 -10.39 -2.70 17.80
C ASN A 208 -10.48 -3.61 16.56
N PRO A 209 -10.50 -4.95 16.71
CA PRO A 209 -10.53 -5.85 15.56
C PRO A 209 -11.79 -5.68 14.72
N SER A 210 -12.91 -5.33 15.34
CA SER A 210 -14.17 -5.06 14.66
C SER A 210 -14.06 -3.90 13.67
N ASP A 211 -13.46 -2.77 14.06
CA ASP A 211 -13.31 -1.59 13.19
C ASP A 211 -12.40 -1.88 11.99
N VAL A 212 -11.34 -2.67 12.21
CA VAL A 212 -10.44 -3.11 11.15
C VAL A 212 -11.16 -4.04 10.17
N LEU A 213 -11.95 -4.99 10.68
CA LEU A 213 -12.76 -5.88 9.86
C LEU A 213 -13.80 -5.10 9.05
N VAL A 214 -14.51 -4.15 9.66
CA VAL A 214 -15.45 -3.26 8.97
C VAL A 214 -14.75 -2.51 7.83
N SER A 215 -13.62 -1.87 8.12
CA SER A 215 -12.85 -1.11 7.13
C SER A 215 -12.38 -1.99 5.96
N LEU A 216 -11.99 -3.23 6.24
CA LEU A 216 -11.58 -4.19 5.21
C LEU A 216 -12.75 -4.71 4.38
N ILE A 217 -13.87 -4.99 5.02
CA ILE A 217 -15.10 -5.39 4.33
C ILE A 217 -15.51 -4.26 3.38
N GLU A 218 -15.59 -3.01 3.84
CA GLU A 218 -15.90 -1.87 2.98
C GLU A 218 -14.92 -1.75 1.81
N TRP A 219 -13.62 -1.87 2.09
CA TRP A 219 -12.58 -1.83 1.06
C TRP A 219 -12.75 -2.94 0.00
N TYR A 220 -13.00 -4.18 0.42
CA TYR A 220 -13.22 -5.32 -0.49
C TYR A 220 -14.41 -5.10 -1.42
N PHE A 221 -15.49 -4.51 -0.93
CA PHE A 221 -16.68 -4.31 -1.74
C PHE A 221 -16.60 -3.05 -2.63
N GLN A 222 -15.82 -2.04 -2.23
CA GLN A 222 -15.68 -0.78 -2.97
C GLN A 222 -14.59 -0.82 -4.06
N GLU A 223 -13.39 -1.33 -3.75
CA GLU A 223 -12.19 -1.15 -4.60
C GLU A 223 -11.71 -2.44 -5.29
N SER A 224 -12.32 -3.58 -4.98
CA SER A 224 -11.75 -4.89 -5.28
C SER A 224 -12.43 -5.54 -6.51
N HIS A 225 -11.88 -5.30 -7.69
CA HIS A 225 -12.42 -5.84 -8.94
C HIS A 225 -11.91 -7.25 -9.31
N ASN A 226 -10.93 -7.79 -8.58
CA ASN A 226 -10.17 -8.98 -9.00
C ASN A 226 -9.98 -10.04 -7.90
N TYR A 227 -10.69 -9.94 -6.77
CA TYR A 227 -10.49 -10.87 -5.66
C TYR A 227 -11.50 -11.98 -5.65
N SER A 228 -11.06 -13.18 -5.29
CA SER A 228 -11.96 -14.30 -5.03
C SER A 228 -12.61 -14.17 -3.65
N ILE A 229 -13.77 -14.81 -3.50
CA ILE A 229 -14.42 -14.98 -2.19
C ILE A 229 -13.45 -15.63 -1.18
N ASP A 230 -12.63 -16.58 -1.63
CA ASP A 230 -11.73 -17.30 -0.74
C ASP A 230 -10.61 -16.39 -0.20
N GLU A 231 -10.09 -15.48 -1.01
CA GLU A 231 -9.13 -14.45 -0.58
C GLU A 231 -9.76 -13.45 0.41
N PHE A 232 -11.04 -13.13 0.22
CA PHE A 232 -11.79 -12.29 1.16
C PHE A 232 -11.92 -12.99 2.53
N PHE A 233 -12.39 -14.24 2.57
CA PHE A 233 -12.55 -14.97 3.83
C PHE A 233 -11.22 -15.29 4.51
N SER A 234 -10.19 -15.67 3.75
CA SER A 234 -8.86 -15.92 4.33
C SER A 234 -8.27 -14.66 4.98
N THR A 235 -8.48 -13.49 4.36
CA THR A 235 -8.07 -12.20 4.94
C THR A 235 -8.76 -11.93 6.28
N LEU A 236 -10.09 -12.06 6.30
CA LEU A 236 -10.85 -11.81 7.51
C LEU A 236 -10.46 -12.80 8.61
N GLN A 237 -10.25 -14.08 8.25
CA GLN A 237 -9.81 -15.11 9.17
C GLN A 237 -8.44 -14.82 9.78
N VAL A 238 -7.50 -14.30 9.00
CA VAL A 238 -6.20 -13.89 9.54
C VAL A 238 -6.42 -12.85 10.64
N ILE A 239 -7.23 -11.82 10.40
CA ILE A 239 -7.45 -10.75 11.39
C ILE A 239 -8.23 -11.22 12.60
N TRP A 240 -9.25 -12.05 12.36
CA TRP A 240 -10.04 -12.67 13.41
C TRP A 240 -9.16 -13.48 14.38
N ASN A 241 -8.06 -14.05 13.89
CA ASN A 241 -7.15 -14.90 14.68
C ASN A 241 -5.92 -14.16 15.23
N ILE A 242 -5.68 -12.89 14.92
CA ILE A 242 -4.42 -12.17 15.26
C ILE A 242 -4.24 -11.98 16.77
N GLU A 243 -5.31 -12.00 17.55
CA GLU A 243 -5.26 -12.04 19.01
C GLU A 243 -6.34 -13.01 19.49
N GLU A 244 -6.19 -13.62 20.66
CA GLU A 244 -7.26 -14.39 21.36
C GLU A 244 -8.51 -13.53 21.70
N ASN A 245 -8.65 -12.39 21.04
CA ASN A 245 -9.76 -11.46 21.16
C ASN A 245 -10.94 -12.08 20.41
N ASN A 246 -11.90 -12.58 21.18
CA ASN A 246 -13.25 -12.74 20.67
C ASN A 246 -13.69 -11.40 20.08
N VAL A 247 -13.91 -11.35 18.77
CA VAL A 247 -14.58 -10.21 18.15
C VAL A 247 -16.03 -10.23 18.66
N GLU A 248 -16.27 -9.51 19.75
CA GLU A 248 -17.58 -9.46 20.44
C GLU A 248 -18.57 -8.51 19.75
N SER A 249 -18.17 -7.86 18.65
CA SER A 249 -19.03 -6.92 17.92
C SER A 249 -19.73 -7.57 16.74
N VAL A 250 -21.00 -7.20 16.56
CA VAL A 250 -21.84 -7.53 15.41
C VAL A 250 -21.60 -6.62 14.19
N GLU A 251 -20.85 -5.54 14.35
CA GLU A 251 -20.63 -4.52 13.32
C GLU A 251 -20.08 -5.06 11.98
N PRO A 252 -19.11 -6.00 11.96
CA PRO A 252 -18.65 -6.58 10.70
C PRO A 252 -19.78 -7.28 9.91
N LEU A 253 -20.64 -8.04 10.59
CA LEU A 253 -21.78 -8.72 9.97
C LEU A 253 -22.84 -7.72 9.49
N LEU A 254 -23.16 -6.71 10.31
CA LEU A 254 -24.05 -5.60 9.93
C LEU A 254 -23.55 -4.90 8.65
N THR A 255 -22.25 -4.64 8.58
CA THR A 255 -21.61 -4.01 7.43
C THR A 255 -21.77 -4.87 6.17
N ILE A 256 -21.53 -6.19 6.26
CA ILE A 256 -21.74 -7.11 5.13
C ILE A 256 -23.19 -7.07 4.64
N ILE A 257 -24.17 -7.15 5.55
CA ILE A 257 -25.60 -7.11 5.20
C ILE A 257 -25.95 -5.78 4.51
N ARG A 258 -25.50 -4.65 5.07
CA ARG A 258 -25.73 -3.32 4.48
C ARG A 258 -25.15 -3.23 3.08
N LEU A 259 -23.89 -3.60 2.88
CA LEU A 259 -23.24 -3.52 1.57
C LEU A 259 -23.89 -4.45 0.53
N LEU A 260 -24.38 -5.63 0.95
CA LEU A 260 -25.03 -6.58 0.05
C LEU A 260 -26.47 -6.19 -0.34
N PHE A 261 -27.27 -5.72 0.62
CA PHE A 261 -28.72 -5.57 0.45
C PHE A 261 -29.20 -4.12 0.35
N THR A 262 -28.44 -3.16 0.89
CA THR A 262 -28.85 -1.74 0.92
C THR A 262 -28.03 -0.86 -0.03
N ASP A 263 -26.72 -1.11 -0.20
CA ASP A 263 -25.90 -0.30 -1.11
C ASP A 263 -26.01 -0.77 -2.56
N GLY A 264 -26.75 0.00 -3.36
CA GLY A 264 -26.94 -0.28 -4.79
C GLY A 264 -25.67 -0.17 -5.64
N ARG A 265 -24.63 0.54 -5.17
CA ARG A 265 -23.38 0.76 -5.93
C ARG A 265 -22.52 -0.50 -6.07
N ILE A 266 -22.70 -1.42 -5.12
CA ILE A 266 -21.84 -2.58 -4.91
C ILE A 266 -22.31 -3.79 -5.70
N GLN A 267 -23.53 -3.76 -6.24
CA GLN A 267 -24.15 -4.86 -6.98
C GLN A 267 -23.36 -5.30 -8.22
N ASN A 268 -22.62 -4.38 -8.86
CA ASN A 268 -21.81 -4.69 -10.03
C ASN A 268 -20.45 -5.31 -9.68
N ASN A 269 -19.83 -4.91 -8.55
CA ASN A 269 -18.57 -5.48 -8.06
C ASN A 269 -18.77 -6.82 -7.37
N LEU A 270 -19.95 -7.04 -6.79
CA LEU A 270 -20.34 -8.31 -6.20
C LEU A 270 -20.22 -9.47 -7.17
N ILE A 271 -20.58 -9.27 -8.44
CA ILE A 271 -20.48 -10.31 -9.46
C ILE A 271 -19.02 -10.68 -9.69
N SER A 272 -18.09 -9.73 -9.79
CA SER A 272 -16.67 -10.04 -9.97
C SER A 272 -16.07 -10.76 -8.77
N ILE A 273 -16.45 -10.36 -7.55
CA ILE A 273 -15.97 -11.00 -6.32
C ILE A 273 -16.54 -12.42 -6.21
N LEU A 274 -17.84 -12.58 -6.49
CA LEU A 274 -18.56 -13.83 -6.29
C LEU A 274 -18.31 -14.88 -7.38
N THR A 275 -17.93 -14.45 -8.60
CA THR A 275 -17.67 -15.35 -9.74
C THR A 275 -16.20 -15.71 -9.92
N GLY A 276 -15.30 -15.12 -9.13
CA GLY A 276 -13.88 -15.43 -9.11
C GLY A 276 -13.63 -16.87 -8.66
N ASN A 277 -13.38 -17.76 -9.63
CA ASN A 277 -12.87 -19.14 -9.51
C ASN A 277 -13.68 -20.17 -8.71
N SER A 278 -14.70 -19.78 -7.96
CA SER A 278 -15.55 -20.70 -7.20
C SER A 278 -16.64 -21.31 -8.09
N ASP A 279 -16.60 -22.63 -8.29
CA ASP A 279 -17.69 -23.40 -8.93
C ASP A 279 -19.00 -23.34 -8.12
N TYR A 280 -18.91 -22.92 -6.85
CA TYR A 280 -20.02 -22.85 -5.90
C TYR A 280 -21.11 -21.85 -6.31
N PHE A 281 -20.77 -20.80 -7.08
CA PHE A 281 -21.69 -19.70 -7.39
C PHE A 281 -22.15 -19.63 -8.85
N LYS A 282 -21.59 -20.43 -9.78
CA LYS A 282 -21.77 -20.23 -11.23
C LYS A 282 -23.20 -20.42 -11.76
N SER A 283 -24.12 -20.99 -10.98
CA SER A 283 -25.50 -21.31 -11.40
C SER A 283 -26.60 -20.67 -10.55
N SER A 284 -26.25 -19.84 -9.56
CA SER A 284 -27.21 -19.31 -8.59
C SER A 284 -27.70 -17.92 -8.98
N SER A 285 -28.95 -17.59 -8.60
CA SER A 285 -29.46 -16.22 -8.70
C SER A 285 -28.62 -15.26 -7.85
N HIS A 286 -28.57 -13.97 -8.23
CA HIS A 286 -27.79 -12.96 -7.49
C HIS A 286 -28.17 -12.90 -6.01
N GLU A 287 -29.46 -13.07 -5.70
CA GLU A 287 -29.95 -13.12 -4.33
C GLU A 287 -29.40 -14.34 -3.56
N GLN A 288 -29.37 -15.52 -4.17
CA GLN A 288 -28.80 -16.72 -3.55
C GLN A 288 -27.30 -16.57 -3.28
N MET A 289 -26.55 -15.89 -4.14
CA MET A 289 -25.13 -15.63 -3.90
C MET A 289 -24.92 -14.73 -2.68
N LYS A 290 -25.73 -13.68 -2.52
CA LYS A 290 -25.68 -12.80 -1.34
C LYS A 290 -25.96 -13.58 -0.06
N LEU A 291 -27.01 -14.41 -0.07
CA LEU A 291 -27.40 -15.24 1.08
C LEU A 291 -26.28 -16.23 1.45
N ALA A 292 -25.69 -16.89 0.47
CA ALA A 292 -24.62 -17.86 0.70
C ALA A 292 -23.31 -17.22 1.19
N LEU A 293 -22.99 -15.98 0.79
CA LEU A 293 -21.86 -15.24 1.40
C LEU A 293 -22.12 -14.99 2.89
N ILE A 294 -23.33 -14.55 3.24
CA ILE A 294 -23.72 -14.35 4.64
C ILE A 294 -23.70 -15.69 5.41
N GLU A 295 -24.25 -16.76 4.82
CA GLU A 295 -24.24 -18.10 5.42
C GLU A 295 -22.81 -18.54 5.73
N ARG A 296 -21.89 -18.39 4.78
CA ARG A 296 -20.47 -18.70 4.96
C ARG A 296 -19.84 -17.87 6.07
N TYR A 297 -20.13 -16.57 6.13
CA TYR A 297 -19.63 -15.71 7.20
C TYR A 297 -20.12 -16.14 8.60
N ILE A 298 -21.41 -16.44 8.73
CA ILE A 298 -21.98 -16.94 9.99
C ILE A 298 -21.34 -18.28 10.36
N ILE A 299 -21.10 -19.16 9.38
CA ILE A 299 -20.48 -20.45 9.62
C ILE A 299 -19.03 -20.30 10.09
N GLU A 300 -18.23 -19.49 9.41
CA GLU A 300 -16.80 -19.37 9.70
C GLU A 300 -16.50 -18.58 10.98
N PHE A 301 -17.28 -17.54 11.28
CA PHE A 301 -16.96 -16.61 12.38
C PHE A 301 -17.87 -16.71 13.59
N HIS A 302 -19.07 -17.27 13.44
CA HIS A 302 -20.03 -17.34 14.55
C HIS A 302 -20.27 -18.77 15.04
N SER A 303 -20.08 -19.84 14.24
CA SER A 303 -20.55 -21.20 14.60
C SER A 303 -19.90 -21.87 15.83
N SER A 304 -18.78 -21.36 16.32
CA SER A 304 -18.01 -21.99 17.42
C SER A 304 -18.23 -21.35 18.79
N SER A 305 -19.06 -20.30 18.91
CA SER A 305 -19.21 -19.54 20.16
C SER A 305 -20.57 -19.77 20.84
N ASP A 306 -20.60 -19.84 22.17
CA ASP A 306 -21.88 -19.72 22.93
C ASP A 306 -22.57 -18.35 22.67
N MET A 307 -21.84 -17.41 22.06
CA MET A 307 -22.27 -16.08 21.64
C MET A 307 -23.04 -16.06 20.30
N VAL A 308 -23.22 -17.19 19.59
CA VAL A 308 -23.98 -17.24 18.32
C VAL A 308 -25.35 -16.60 18.50
N THR A 309 -26.06 -17.04 19.53
CA THR A 309 -27.41 -16.57 19.82
C THR A 309 -27.37 -15.09 20.21
N ALA A 310 -26.45 -14.68 21.08
CA ALA A 310 -26.32 -13.29 21.53
C ALA A 310 -26.03 -12.32 20.38
N HIS A 311 -25.09 -12.65 19.50
CA HIS A 311 -24.71 -11.78 18.38
C HIS A 311 -25.77 -11.77 17.28
N LEU A 312 -26.28 -12.93 16.87
CA LEU A 312 -27.29 -12.98 15.79
C LEU A 312 -28.67 -12.47 16.25
N SER A 313 -28.95 -12.50 17.55
CA SER A 313 -30.15 -11.88 18.17
C SER A 313 -29.98 -10.40 18.47
N ASP A 314 -28.86 -9.78 18.10
CA ASP A 314 -28.64 -8.38 18.38
C ASP A 314 -29.72 -7.48 17.74
N SER A 315 -30.17 -6.49 18.52
CA SER A 315 -31.26 -5.60 18.12
C SER A 315 -30.97 -4.82 16.83
N TYR A 316 -29.72 -4.43 16.59
CA TYR A 316 -29.32 -3.70 15.39
C TYR A 316 -29.41 -4.58 14.14
N ILE A 317 -29.09 -5.88 14.26
CA ILE A 317 -29.24 -6.84 13.17
C ILE A 317 -30.72 -6.96 12.81
N TRP A 318 -31.57 -7.19 13.79
CA TRP A 318 -33.00 -7.38 13.53
C TRP A 318 -33.71 -6.14 13.00
N ASN A 319 -33.32 -4.95 13.47
CA ASN A 319 -33.78 -3.69 12.89
C ASN A 319 -33.42 -3.61 11.39
N LEU A 320 -32.15 -3.92 11.05
CA LEU A 320 -31.69 -3.92 9.67
C LEU A 320 -32.39 -5.00 8.82
N LEU A 321 -32.61 -6.20 9.36
CA LEU A 321 -33.34 -7.27 8.67
C LEU A 321 -34.80 -6.87 8.38
N ASN A 322 -35.46 -6.23 9.33
CA ASN A 322 -36.81 -5.70 9.18
C ASN A 322 -36.87 -4.58 8.13
N GLU A 323 -35.90 -3.66 8.12
CA GLU A 323 -35.77 -2.62 7.10
C GLU A 323 -35.58 -3.20 5.69
N ILE A 324 -34.76 -4.24 5.55
CA ILE A 324 -34.52 -4.90 4.26
C ILE A 324 -35.75 -5.70 3.82
N SER A 325 -36.53 -6.25 4.75
CA SER A 325 -37.75 -7.03 4.51
C SER A 325 -37.58 -8.27 3.61
N ASN A 326 -36.35 -8.83 3.55
CA ASN A 326 -36.06 -10.04 2.78
C ASN A 326 -36.33 -11.30 3.62
N ILE A 327 -37.42 -12.01 3.31
CA ILE A 327 -37.86 -13.21 4.04
C ILE A 327 -36.77 -14.29 4.03
N LYS A 328 -36.09 -14.52 2.91
CA LYS A 328 -35.05 -15.58 2.83
C LYS A 328 -33.85 -15.25 3.71
N LEU A 329 -33.51 -13.97 3.85
CA LEU A 329 -32.45 -13.51 4.74
C LEU A 329 -32.86 -13.72 6.21
N ILE A 330 -34.09 -13.37 6.57
CA ILE A 330 -34.64 -13.62 7.92
C ILE A 330 -34.67 -15.13 8.23
N ASP A 331 -35.11 -15.95 7.29
CA ASP A 331 -35.12 -17.42 7.41
C ASP A 331 -33.71 -17.98 7.62
N LEU A 332 -32.69 -17.41 6.98
CA LEU A 332 -31.30 -17.79 7.17
C LEU A 332 -30.83 -17.49 8.60
N PHE A 333 -31.12 -16.30 9.13
CA PHE A 333 -30.77 -15.95 10.51
C PHE A 333 -31.46 -16.86 11.53
N THR A 334 -32.76 -17.10 11.37
CA THR A 334 -33.51 -18.00 12.26
C THR A 334 -33.02 -19.45 12.19
N LYS A 335 -32.64 -19.94 11.00
CA LYS A 335 -32.02 -21.27 10.81
C LYS A 335 -30.72 -21.42 11.61
N HIS A 336 -29.96 -20.34 11.78
CA HIS A 336 -28.73 -20.32 12.58
C HIS A 336 -28.95 -19.98 14.06
N GLY A 337 -30.21 -20.01 14.53
CA GLY A 337 -30.54 -19.84 15.95
C GLY A 337 -30.74 -18.39 16.41
N ALA A 338 -30.79 -17.44 15.47
CA ALA A 338 -31.15 -16.07 15.80
C ALA A 338 -32.62 -16.00 16.25
N THR A 339 -32.86 -15.32 17.35
CA THR A 339 -34.21 -14.99 17.84
C THR A 339 -34.40 -13.47 17.83
N PRO A 340 -35.52 -12.97 17.29
CA PRO A 340 -35.83 -11.54 17.35
C PRO A 340 -36.08 -11.09 18.78
N ALA A 341 -35.61 -9.89 19.12
CA ALA A 341 -35.90 -9.29 20.41
C ALA A 341 -37.42 -9.01 20.51
N PHE A 342 -38.06 -9.44 21.61
CA PHE A 342 -39.51 -9.30 21.80
C PHE A 342 -40.02 -7.85 21.67
N ASP A 343 -39.16 -6.86 21.96
CA ASP A 343 -39.48 -5.44 21.91
C ASP A 343 -39.57 -4.86 20.48
N GLN A 344 -39.22 -5.63 19.45
CA GLN A 344 -39.18 -5.16 18.05
C GLN A 344 -40.42 -5.54 17.22
N PHE A 345 -41.38 -6.27 17.81
CA PHE A 345 -42.65 -6.63 17.16
C PHE A 345 -43.81 -5.69 17.51
N PHE A 346 -43.60 -4.74 18.42
CA PHE A 346 -44.58 -3.75 18.88
C PHE A 346 -44.10 -2.35 18.50
#